data_AF-A0A660SFG6-F1
#
_entry.id   AF-A0A660SFG6-F1
#
_cell.length_a   1.000
_cell.length_b   1.000
_cell.length_c   1.000
_cell.angle_alpha   90.00
_cell.angle_beta   90.00
_cell.angle_gamma   90.00
#
_symmetry.space_group_name_H-M   'P 1'
#
loop_
_entity.id
_entity.type
_entity.pdbx_description
1 polymer ?
#
loop_
_entity_poly.entity_id
_entity_poly.type
_entity_poly.pdbx_seq_one_letter_code
_entity_poly.pdbx_strand_id
1 'polypeptide(L)'
;LIDGPIIPISARTGKNLEELMRAAIETDAEGKKRIDDETLKEIVTSLPPPPGGNRILSLYQVGTRPPLFEVRSKDELPTTYLRFLRRKLREYFRFFGQPIVLKTRWGR
;
A
#
# COMPACT_ATOMS: atom_id res chain seq x y z
N LEU A 1 9.10 2.09 -3.37
CA LEU A 1 9.81 2.98 -2.42
C LEU A 1 8.78 3.47 -1.43
N ILE A 2 9.11 3.51 -0.15
CA ILE A 2 8.28 4.15 0.86
C ILE A 2 8.52 5.65 0.68
N ASP A 3 7.49 6.35 0.25
CA ASP A 3 7.39 7.80 0.28
C ASP A 3 6.97 8.20 1.69
N GLY A 4 7.83 8.98 2.35
CA GLY A 4 7.62 9.41 3.73
C GLY A 4 8.32 10.75 3.98
N PRO A 5 7.98 11.42 5.09
CA PRO A 5 8.51 12.73 5.39
C PRO A 5 10.00 12.65 5.78
N ILE A 6 10.82 13.51 5.20
CA ILE A 6 12.22 13.71 5.60
C ILE A 6 12.30 15.07 6.28
N ILE A 7 12.47 15.06 7.61
CA ILE A 7 12.44 16.27 8.43
C ILE A 7 13.78 16.43 9.14
N PRO A 8 14.56 17.49 8.85
CA PRO A 8 15.79 17.78 9.59
C PRO A 8 15.46 18.28 10.99
N ILE A 9 16.11 17.73 12.01
CA ILE A 9 15.87 18.08 13.42
C ILE A 9 17.16 18.48 14.14
N SER A 10 17.02 19.18 15.28
CA SER A 10 18.12 19.40 16.23
C SER A 10 17.63 19.10 17.65
N ALA A 11 18.17 18.06 18.27
CA ALA A 11 17.82 17.67 19.63
C ALA A 11 18.26 18.72 20.66
N ARG A 12 19.39 19.41 20.42
CA ARG A 12 19.92 20.42 21.34
C ARG A 12 19.05 21.67 21.40
N THR A 13 18.56 22.13 20.24
CA THR A 13 17.79 23.37 20.14
C THR A 13 16.29 23.14 20.09
N GLY A 14 15.84 21.89 19.98
CA GLY A 14 14.43 21.53 19.78
C GLY A 14 13.90 21.87 18.38
N LYS A 15 14.77 22.22 17.42
CA LYS A 15 14.34 22.64 16.08
C LYS A 15 13.56 21.51 15.40
N ASN A 16 12.39 21.83 14.87
CA ASN A 16 11.48 20.98 14.10
C ASN A 16 10.93 19.75 14.87
N LEU A 17 10.99 19.74 16.21
CA LEU A 17 10.43 18.63 16.99
C LEU A 17 8.91 18.54 16.84
N GLU A 18 8.21 19.68 16.81
CA GLU A 18 6.75 19.70 16.61
C GLU A 18 6.35 19.18 15.23
N GLU A 19 7.10 19.56 14.19
CA GLU A 19 6.88 19.08 12.81
C GLU A 19 7.08 17.56 12.72
N LEU A 20 8.14 17.03 13.34
CA LEU A 20 8.37 15.59 13.45
C LEU A 20 7.18 14.88 14.10
N MET A 21 6.68 15.40 15.23
CA MET A 21 5.55 14.79 15.94
C MET A 21 4.27 14.80 15.10
N ARG A 22 3.98 15.91 14.39
CA ARG A 22 2.84 15.98 13.46
C ARG A 22 2.96 14.95 12.34
N ALA A 23 4.14 14.83 11.72
CA ALA A 23 4.39 13.88 10.66
C ALA A 23 4.29 12.42 11.12
N ALA A 24 4.70 12.13 12.35
CA ALA A 24 4.53 10.80 12.97
C ALA A 24 3.05 10.44 13.16
N ILE A 25 2.24 11.40 13.64
CA ILE A 25 0.79 11.21 13.81
C ILE A 25 0.10 11.02 12.45
N GLU A 26 0.44 11.81 11.44
CA GLU A 26 -0.08 11.65 10.07
C GLU A 26 0.27 10.26 9.50
N THR A 27 1.53 9.85 9.64
CA THR A 27 2.00 8.54 9.18
C THR A 27 1.26 7.40 9.87
N ASP A 28 1.04 7.48 11.18
CA ASP A 28 0.25 6.48 11.93
C ASP A 28 -1.22 6.45 11.48
N ALA A 29 -1.82 7.61 11.21
CA ALA A 29 -3.18 7.71 10.68
C ALA A 29 -3.31 7.06 9.29
N GLU A 30 -2.34 7.26 8.40
CA GLU A 30 -2.27 6.59 7.09
C GLU A 30 -2.22 5.07 7.24
N GLY A 31 -1.52 4.54 8.25
CA GLY A 31 -1.43 3.11 8.53
C GLY A 31 -2.74 2.49 8.99
N LYS A 32 -3.67 3.30 9.52
CA LYS A 32 -4.99 2.88 10.00
C LYS A 32 -6.04 2.79 8.89
N LYS A 33 -5.80 3.40 7.73
CA LYS A 33 -6.77 3.45 6.64
C LYS A 33 -7.24 2.06 6.28
N ARG A 34 -8.56 1.90 6.23
CA ARG A 34 -9.22 0.71 5.72
C ARG A 34 -9.99 1.06 4.45
N ILE A 35 -9.80 0.24 3.43
CA ILE A 35 -10.49 0.32 2.15
C ILE A 35 -11.50 -0.82 2.11
N ASP A 36 -12.72 -0.51 1.69
CA ASP A 36 -13.76 -1.50 1.50
C ASP A 36 -13.50 -2.40 0.29
N ASP A 37 -14.07 -3.60 0.34
CA ASP A 37 -13.82 -4.65 -0.65
C ASP A 37 -14.39 -4.30 -2.04
N GLU A 38 -15.46 -3.50 -2.09
CA GLU A 38 -16.09 -3.06 -3.34
C GLU A 38 -15.17 -2.10 -4.10
N THR A 39 -14.65 -1.08 -3.42
CA THR A 39 -13.66 -0.14 -3.97
C THR A 39 -12.42 -0.88 -4.46
N LEU A 40 -11.92 -1.87 -3.72
CA LEU A 40 -10.76 -2.68 -4.15
C LEU A 40 -11.07 -3.50 -5.39
N LYS A 41 -12.28 -4.07 -5.49
CA LYS A 41 -12.73 -4.83 -6.66
C LYS A 41 -12.85 -3.94 -7.89
N GLU A 42 -13.42 -2.74 -7.77
CA GLU A 42 -13.54 -1.78 -8.85
C GLU A 42 -12.18 -1.37 -9.40
N ILE A 43 -11.26 -1.01 -8.51
CA ILE A 43 -9.89 -0.64 -8.90
C ILE A 43 -9.23 -1.80 -9.64
N VAL A 44 -9.22 -3.01 -9.08
CA VAL A 44 -8.59 -4.17 -9.73
C VAL A 44 -9.18 -4.45 -11.10
N THR A 45 -10.49 -4.29 -11.26
CA THR A 45 -11.17 -4.51 -12.55
C THR A 45 -10.78 -3.44 -13.58
N SER A 46 -10.47 -2.22 -13.14
CA SER A 46 -9.99 -1.14 -14.01
C SER A 46 -8.49 -1.23 -14.37
N LEU A 47 -7.71 -2.04 -13.65
CA LEU A 47 -6.29 -2.19 -13.90
C LEU A 47 -6.03 -3.12 -15.09
N PRO A 48 -4.95 -2.87 -15.88
CA PRO A 48 -4.49 -3.83 -16.88
C PRO A 48 -4.26 -5.21 -16.26
N PRO A 49 -4.64 -6.30 -16.96
CA PRO A 49 -4.45 -7.65 -16.45
C PRO A 49 -2.95 -7.98 -16.30
N PRO A 50 -2.60 -8.92 -15.41
CA PRO A 50 -1.24 -9.45 -15.37
C PRO A 50 -0.81 -10.06 -16.72
N PRO A 51 0.49 -10.01 -17.05
CA PRO A 51 1.00 -10.58 -18.29
C PRO A 51 0.83 -12.11 -18.32
N GLY A 52 0.89 -12.70 -19.52
CA GLY A 52 0.87 -14.15 -19.70
C GLY A 52 -0.50 -14.81 -19.51
N GLY A 53 -1.60 -14.05 -19.59
CA GLY A 53 -2.97 -14.58 -19.42
C GLY A 53 -3.34 -14.91 -17.97
N ASN A 54 -2.52 -14.48 -17.00
CA ASN A 54 -2.84 -14.57 -15.59
C ASN A 54 -3.90 -13.51 -15.22
N ARG A 55 -4.62 -13.73 -14.12
CA ARG A 55 -5.75 -12.91 -13.68
C ARG A 55 -5.77 -12.81 -12.16
N ILE A 56 -6.03 -11.60 -11.65
CA ILE A 56 -6.38 -11.40 -10.24
C ILE A 56 -7.83 -11.87 -10.04
N LEU A 57 -8.02 -12.83 -9.14
CA LEU A 57 -9.32 -13.37 -8.75
C LEU A 57 -9.95 -12.52 -7.66
N SER A 58 -9.15 -12.06 -6.70
CA SER A 58 -9.61 -11.18 -5.62
C SER A 58 -8.48 -10.35 -5.03
N LEU A 59 -8.84 -9.20 -4.48
CA LEU A 59 -7.97 -8.33 -3.70
C LEU A 59 -8.73 -7.87 -2.46
N TYR A 60 -8.16 -8.11 -1.28
CA TYR A 60 -8.75 -7.70 -0.01
C TYR A 60 -7.72 -7.06 0.88
N GLN A 61 -8.11 -6.03 1.64
CA GLN A 61 -7.28 -5.54 2.73
C GLN A 61 -7.54 -6.40 3.97
N VAL A 62 -6.57 -7.25 4.33
CA VAL A 62 -6.70 -8.20 5.45
C VAL A 62 -6.07 -7.68 6.74
N GLY A 63 -5.33 -6.57 6.69
CA GLY A 63 -4.74 -5.94 7.87
C GLY A 63 -4.44 -4.45 7.68
N THR A 64 -4.25 -3.78 8.81
CA THR A 64 -3.83 -2.38 8.93
C THR A 64 -2.59 -2.29 9.83
N ARG A 65 -1.84 -1.19 9.74
CA ARG A 65 -0.57 -0.95 10.46
C ARG A 65 0.44 -2.11 10.38
N PRO A 66 0.98 -2.43 9.18
CA PRO A 66 0.85 -1.69 7.93
C PRO A 66 -0.34 -2.13 7.06
N PRO A 67 -0.73 -1.36 6.03
CA PRO A 67 -1.71 -1.79 5.04
C PRO A 67 -1.29 -3.12 4.39
N LEU A 68 -2.04 -4.17 4.71
CA LEU A 68 -1.77 -5.55 4.25
C LEU A 68 -2.89 -6.00 3.34
N PHE A 69 -2.54 -6.32 2.11
CA PHE A 69 -3.47 -6.81 1.11
C PHE A 69 -3.20 -8.27 0.77
N GLU A 70 -4.25 -9.09 0.73
CA GLU A 70 -4.21 -10.43 0.14
C GLU A 70 -4.62 -10.34 -1.33
N VAL A 71 -3.73 -10.79 -2.21
CA VAL A 71 -3.95 -10.89 -3.65
C VAL A 71 -4.10 -12.36 -4.02
N ARG A 72 -5.27 -12.75 -4.51
CA ARG A 72 -5.48 -14.08 -5.08
C ARG A 72 -5.42 -14.01 -6.59
N SER A 73 -4.63 -14.87 -7.22
CA SER A 73 -4.48 -14.95 -8.67
C SER A 73 -4.61 -16.38 -9.18
N LYS A 74 -4.87 -16.52 -10.48
CA LYS A 74 -4.93 -17.84 -11.13
C LYS A 74 -3.58 -18.56 -11.03
N ASP A 75 -2.51 -17.85 -11.40
CA ASP A 75 -1.13 -18.33 -11.37
C ASP A 75 -0.23 -17.36 -10.59
N GLU A 76 1.04 -17.68 -10.40
CA GLU A 76 2.00 -16.80 -9.74
C GLU A 76 2.13 -15.46 -10.51
N LEU A 77 2.03 -14.34 -9.77
CA LEU A 77 2.14 -13.00 -10.35
C LEU A 77 3.63 -12.60 -10.44
N PRO A 78 4.11 -12.14 -11.61
CA PRO A 78 5.48 -11.63 -11.73
C PRO A 78 5.75 -10.47 -10.78
N THR A 79 6.97 -10.39 -10.26
CA THR A 79 7.41 -9.31 -9.35
C THR A 79 7.19 -7.92 -9.93
N THR A 80 7.28 -7.76 -11.26
CA THR A 80 7.00 -6.52 -11.98
C THR A 80 5.54 -6.11 -11.83
N TYR A 81 4.59 -7.05 -11.94
CA TYR A 81 3.18 -6.79 -11.75
C TYR A 81 2.84 -6.51 -10.28
N LEU A 82 3.46 -7.21 -9.33
CA LEU A 82 3.31 -6.90 -7.90
C LEU A 82 3.81 -5.49 -7.55
N ARG A 83 4.91 -5.04 -8.17
CA ARG A 83 5.40 -3.66 -8.04
C ARG A 83 4.42 -2.66 -8.64
N PHE A 84 3.86 -2.97 -9.80
CA PHE A 84 2.83 -2.17 -10.45
C PHE A 84 1.58 -2.04 -9.56
N LEU A 85 1.06 -3.14 -9.03
CA LEU A 85 -0.12 -3.17 -8.16
C LEU A 85 0.13 -2.35 -6.89
N ARG A 86 1.29 -2.54 -6.25
CA ARG A 86 1.68 -1.74 -5.07
C ARG A 86 1.71 -0.24 -5.38
N ARG A 87 2.26 0.14 -6.53
CA ARG A 87 2.28 1.54 -6.98
C ARG A 87 0.86 2.07 -7.20
N LYS A 88 -0.02 1.30 -7.84
CA LYS A 88 -1.41 1.72 -8.07
C LYS A 88 -2.18 1.91 -6.77
N LEU A 89 -2.07 0.97 -5.82
CA LEU A 89 -2.66 1.14 -4.49
C LEU A 89 -2.17 2.41 -3.78
N ARG A 90 -0.89 2.74 -3.94
CA ARG A 90 -0.33 4.00 -3.43
C ARG A 90 -0.90 5.22 -4.15
N GLU A 91 -1.02 5.19 -5.47
CA GLU A 91 -1.62 6.29 -6.25
C GLU A 91 -3.08 6.55 -5.85
N TYR A 92 -3.88 5.51 -5.61
CA TYR A 92 -5.28 5.65 -5.22
C TYR A 92 -5.49 6.04 -3.75
N PHE A 93 -4.70 5.48 -2.83
CA PHE A 93 -4.98 5.58 -1.39
C PHE A 93 -3.92 6.34 -0.59
N ARG A 94 -2.86 6.79 -1.26
CA ARG A 94 -1.70 7.53 -0.73
C ARG A 94 -0.82 6.69 0.21
N PHE A 95 -1.37 6.09 1.27
CA PHE A 95 -0.65 5.33 2.31
C PHE A 95 0.70 5.96 2.67
N PHE A 96 0.70 7.27 2.91
CA PHE A 96 1.92 8.06 3.07
C PHE A 96 2.70 7.59 4.30
N GLY A 97 4.01 7.42 4.15
CA GLY A 97 4.90 6.91 5.20
C GLY A 97 4.69 5.44 5.56
N GLN A 98 3.75 4.74 4.91
CA GLN A 98 3.40 3.35 5.21
C GLN A 98 3.91 2.37 4.14
N PRO A 99 4.54 1.26 4.51
CA PRO A 99 4.82 0.19 3.57
C PRO A 99 3.50 -0.51 3.17
N ILE A 100 3.29 -0.74 1.88
CA ILE A 100 2.17 -1.55 1.40
C ILE A 100 2.63 -3.00 1.25
N VAL A 101 2.07 -3.89 2.04
CA VAL A 101 2.40 -5.32 2.04
C VAL A 101 1.41 -6.08 1.17
N LEU A 102 1.92 -6.92 0.28
CA LEU A 102 1.12 -7.79 -0.57
C LEU A 102 1.42 -9.24 -0.19
N LYS A 103 0.40 -9.97 0.28
CA LYS A 103 0.44 -11.41 0.46
C LYS A 103 -0.21 -12.05 -0.76
N THR A 104 0.58 -12.81 -1.53
CA THR A 104 0.08 -13.48 -2.73
C THR A 104 -0.37 -14.90 -2.40
N ARG A 105 -1.47 -15.31 -3.02
CA ARG A 105 -1.93 -16.70 -3.07
C ARG A 105 -2.30 -17.01 -4.52
N TRP A 106 -1.83 -18.13 -5.04
CA TRP A 106 -2.14 -18.59 -6.39
C TRP A 106 -2.59 -20.05 -6.37
N GLY A 107 -3.29 -20.45 -7.42
CA GLY A 107 -4.00 -21.72 -7.50
C GLY A 107 -5.52 -21.53 -7.55
N ARG A 108 -6.23 -22.62 -7.91
CA ARG A 108 -7.70 -22.66 -7.85
C ARG A 108 -8.20 -22.60 -6.41
#